data_AF-A0A7W5L2B5-F1
#
_entry.id   AF-A0A7W5L2B5-F1
#
_cell.length_a   1.000
_cell.length_b   1.000
_cell.length_c   1.000
_cell.angle_alpha   90.00
_cell.angle_beta   90.00
_cell.angle_gamma   90.00
#
_symmetry.space_group_name_H-M   'P 1'
#
loop_
_entity.id
_entity.type
_entity.pdbx_description
1 polymer ?
#
loop_
_entity_poly.entity_id
_entity_poly.type
_entity_poly.pdbx_seq_one_letter_code
_entity_poly.pdbx_strand_id
1 'polypeptide(L)' 'MDEMTASDMLRDPLIREMLRADRISLASFAALLDAASQRQARRAAENAAPRPAAPEAWSGEALSTV' A
#
# COMPACT_ATOMS: atom_id res chain seq x y z
N MET A 1 12.31 -12.24 7.17
CA MET A 1 12.91 -11.35 6.16
C MET A 1 12.87 -9.98 6.78
N ASP A 2 14.03 -9.33 7.00
CA ASP A 2 14.03 -7.96 7.52
C ASP A 2 13.51 -7.02 6.43
N GLU A 3 12.41 -6.36 6.72
CA GLU A 3 11.79 -5.40 5.82
C GLU A 3 12.55 -4.08 5.92
N MET A 4 13.11 -3.64 4.79
CA MET A 4 14.02 -2.51 4.74
C MET A 4 13.24 -1.22 4.47
N THR A 5 13.47 -0.16 5.24
CA THR A 5 12.78 1.12 4.98
C THR A 5 13.38 1.81 3.76
N ALA A 6 12.64 2.75 3.17
CA ALA A 6 13.15 3.58 2.07
C ALA A 6 14.46 4.32 2.46
N SER A 7 14.58 4.70 3.75
CA SER A 7 15.78 5.36 4.27
C SER A 7 16.97 4.40 4.39
N ASP A 8 16.72 3.15 4.76
CA ASP A 8 17.75 2.11 4.81
C ASP A 8 18.25 1.80 3.38
N MET A 9 17.34 1.68 2.41
CA MET A 9 17.68 1.46 1.00
C MET A 9 18.57 2.58 0.43
N LEU A 10 18.30 3.84 0.80
CA LEU A 10 19.11 4.98 0.34
C LEU A 10 20.50 5.04 0.96
N ARG A 11 20.70 4.40 2.12
CA ARG A 11 21.99 4.35 2.83
C ARG A 11 22.79 3.10 2.52
N ASP A 12 22.18 2.11 1.89
CA ASP A 12 22.83 0.85 1.57
C ASP A 12 23.97 1.03 0.53
N PRO A 13 25.19 0.54 0.82
CA PRO A 13 26.33 0.73 -0.06
C PRO A 13 26.19 -0.02 -1.40
N LEU A 14 25.58 -1.20 -1.42
CA LEU A 14 25.39 -1.98 -2.64
C LEU A 14 24.36 -1.33 -3.55
N ILE A 15 23.26 -0.84 -2.98
CA ILE A 15 22.25 -0.08 -3.74
C ILE A 15 22.88 1.16 -4.36
N ARG A 16 23.69 1.90 -3.60
CA ARG A 16 24.36 3.11 -4.11
C ARG A 16 25.36 2.80 -5.23
N GLU A 17 26.11 1.70 -5.12
CA GLU A 17 27.02 1.26 -6.19
C GLU A 17 26.25 0.84 -7.45
N MET A 18 25.13 0.13 -7.31
CA MET A 18 24.27 -0.24 -8.43
C MET A 18 23.68 0.99 -9.13
N LEU A 19 23.12 1.95 -8.37
CA LEU A 19 22.60 3.20 -8.92
C LEU A 19 23.69 3.98 -9.67
N ARG A 20 24.91 4.00 -9.14
CA ARG A 20 26.05 4.66 -9.76
C ARG A 20 26.45 3.98 -11.06
N ALA A 21 26.48 2.65 -11.10
CA ALA A 21 26.76 1.87 -12.30
C ALA A 21 25.75 2.18 -13.42
N ASP A 22 24.48 2.35 -13.05
CA ASP A 22 23.37 2.65 -13.97
C ASP A 22 23.20 4.15 -14.27
N ARG A 23 24.07 5.01 -13.72
CA ARG A 23 23.98 6.49 -13.80
C ARG A 23 22.65 7.07 -13.32
N ILE A 24 22.02 6.40 -12.36
CA ILE A 24 20.82 6.86 -11.69
C ILE A 24 21.23 7.72 -10.50
N SER A 25 20.68 8.93 -10.43
CA SER A 25 20.93 9.80 -9.28
C SER A 25 20.18 9.31 -8.04
N LEU A 26 20.79 9.49 -6.86
CA LEU A 26 20.17 9.13 -5.58
C LEU A 26 18.83 9.88 -5.37
N ALA A 27 18.74 11.12 -5.86
CA ALA A 27 17.51 11.92 -5.79
C ALA A 27 16.38 11.33 -6.64
N SER A 28 16.69 10.87 -7.86
CA SER A 28 15.72 10.20 -8.73
C SER A 28 15.22 8.91 -8.09
N PHE A 29 16.10 8.13 -7.49
CA PHE A 29 15.72 6.92 -6.77
C PHE A 29 14.86 7.21 -5.54
N ALA A 30 15.20 8.24 -4.75
CA ALA A 30 14.38 8.67 -3.62
C ALA A 30 12.96 9.09 -4.04
N ALA A 31 12.81 9.79 -5.17
CA ALA A 31 11.49 10.15 -5.70
C ALA A 31 10.66 8.91 -6.12
N LEU A 32 11.31 7.87 -6.65
CA LEU A 32 10.64 6.61 -6.99
C LEU A 32 10.18 5.86 -5.74
N LEU A 33 11.01 5.80 -4.70
CA LEU A 33 10.64 5.20 -3.42
C LEU A 33 9.47 5.95 -2.77
N ASP A 34 9.50 7.29 -2.79
CA ASP A 34 8.41 8.09 -2.24
C ASP A 34 7.09 7.84 -2.99
N ALA A 35 7.12 7.88 -4.33
CA ALA A 35 5.94 7.59 -5.15
C ALA A 35 5.40 6.16 -4.92
N ALA A 36 6.28 5.17 -4.78
CA ALA A 36 5.90 3.80 -4.47
C ALA A 36 5.26 3.70 -3.08
N SER A 37 5.81 4.38 -2.08
CA SER A 37 5.27 4.40 -0.72
C SER A 37 3.87 5.01 -0.66
N GLN A 38 3.65 6.13 -1.37
CA GLN A 38 2.34 6.78 -1.48
C GLN A 38 1.33 5.87 -2.17
N ARG A 39 1.74 5.15 -3.23
CA ARG A 39 0.88 4.19 -3.92
C ARG A 39 0.50 3.02 -3.02
N GLN A 40 1.44 2.52 -2.22
CA GLN A 40 1.18 1.47 -1.25
C GLN A 40 0.21 1.94 -0.16
N ALA A 41 0.39 3.15 0.37
CA ALA A 41 -0.51 3.74 1.36
C ALA A 41 -1.93 3.91 0.80
N ARG A 42 -2.08 4.38 -0.45
CA ARG A 42 -3.39 4.48 -1.11
C ARG A 42 -4.08 3.12 -1.27
N ARG A 43 -3.35 2.10 -1.73
CA ARG A 43 -3.88 0.74 -1.85
C ARG A 43 -4.27 0.15 -0.50
N ALA A 44 -3.49 0.42 0.54
CA ALA A 44 -3.83 -0.01 1.89
C ALA A 44 -5.12 0.67 2.37
N ALA A 45 -5.30 1.97 2.11
CA ALA A 45 -6.53 2.70 2.42
C ALA A 45 -7.75 2.19 1.63
N GLU A 46 -7.58 1.86 0.34
CA GLU A 46 -8.64 1.27 -0.50
C GLU A 46 -9.06 -0.12 0.00
N ASN A 47 -8.11 -0.94 0.45
CA ASN A 47 -8.42 -2.25 1.04
C ASN A 47 -8.95 -2.15 2.48
N ALA A 48 -8.66 -1.06 3.18
CA ALA A 48 -9.17 -0.76 4.51
C ALA A 48 -10.54 -0.06 4.50
N ALA A 49 -11.06 0.31 3.32
CA ALA A 49 -12.41 0.84 3.21
C ALA A 49 -13.40 -0.20 3.74
N PRO A 50 -14.21 0.12 4.77
CA PRO A 50 -15.14 -0.83 5.33
C PRO A 50 -16.12 -1.22 4.23
N ARG A 51 -16.22 -2.53 3.98
CA ARG A 51 -17.35 -3.10 3.24
C ARG A 51 -18.61 -2.49 3.84
N PRO A 52 -19.47 -1.80 3.06
CA PRO A 52 -20.71 -1.31 3.62
C PRO A 52 -21.45 -2.56 4.11
N ALA A 53 -21.65 -2.65 5.43
CA ALA A 53 -22.57 -3.61 6.00
C ALA A 53 -23.90 -3.38 5.28
N ALA A 54 -24.30 -4.36 4.47
CA ALA A 54 -25.61 -4.34 3.87
C ALA A 54 -26.62 -4.15 5.01
N PRO A 55 -27.60 -3.25 4.88
CA PRO A 55 -28.64 -3.15 5.88
C PRO A 55 -29.40 -4.47 5.87
N GLU A 56 -29.32 -5.21 6.98
CA GLU A 56 -30.25 -6.29 7.28
C GLU A 56 -31.66 -5.68 7.32
N ALA A 57 -32.33 -5.72 6.18
CA ALA A 57 -33.70 -5.28 6.01
C ALA A 57 -34.48 -6.40 5.31
N TRP A 58 -34.44 -7.60 5.88
CA TRP A 58 -35.47 -8.61 5.66
C TRP A 58 -36.23 -8.84 6.96
N SER A 59 -36.98 -7.82 7.36
CA SER A 59 -38.22 -8.03 8.13
C SER A 59 -39.20 -8.78 7.22
N GLY A 60 -39.01 -10.10 7.16
CA GLY A 60 -39.91 -11.04 6.51
C GLY A 60 -40.81 -11.72 7.54
N GLU A 61 -41.41 -10.97 8.46
CA GLU A 61 -42.56 -11.47 9.23
C GLU A 61 -43.83 -11.16 8.44
N ALA A 62 -44.00 -11.87 7.33
CA ALA A 62 -45.25 -11.95 6.62
C ALA A 62 -46.01 -13.20 7.11
N LEU A 63 -46.94 -12.94 8.04
CA LEU A 63 -48.26 -13.59 8.17
C LEU A 63 -48.43 -14.97 7.50
N SER A 64 -48.39 -16.04 8.30
CA SER A 64 -48.89 -17.39 7.99
C SER A 64 -48.70 -18.26 9.25
N THR A 65 -49.64 -18.99 9.83
CA THR A 65 -50.80 -19.71 9.27
C THR A 65 -51.62 -20.30 10.43
N VAL A 66 -52.96 -20.23 10.30
CA VAL A 66 -54.06 -21.08 10.86
C VAL A 66 -54.14 -21.30 12.37
#